data_AF-A0A6C0GB56-F1
#
_entry.id   AF-A0A6C0GB56-F1
#
_cell.length_a   1.000
_cell.length_b   1.000
_cell.length_c   1.000
_cell.angle_alpha   90.00
_cell.angle_beta   90.00
_cell.angle_gamma   90.00
#
_symmetry.space_group_name_H-M   'P 1'
#
loop_
_entity.id
_entity.type
_entity.pdbx_description
1 polymer ?
#
loop_
_entity_poly.entity_id
_entity_poly.type
_entity_poly.pdbx_seq_one_letter_code
_entity_poly.pdbx_strand_id
1 'polypeptide(L)'
;MITAKSRIYYGEEEIEIDGSVLFYASPNATYRWENTSLAQSGYSCTFTEAFLRRHPHLGAFLHSPIFGLGDIALCPLNQEQKKHMTAIFGQIYSAQDSDYFFKHELINNGLHVLIHEALKMQP
;
A
#
# COMPACT_ATOMS: atom_id res chain seq x y z
N MET A 1 -1.23 -1.04 3.93
CA MET A 1 -1.21 -2.38 4.53
C MET A 1 -2.34 -2.50 5.52
N ILE A 2 -3.10 -3.59 5.45
CA ILE A 2 -4.21 -3.86 6.36
C ILE A 2 -4.08 -5.28 6.89
N THR A 3 -4.41 -5.47 8.16
CA THR A 3 -4.49 -6.76 8.84
C THR A 3 -5.90 -6.90 9.40
N ALA A 4 -6.68 -7.80 8.81
CA ALA A 4 -8.06 -8.06 9.20
C ALA A 4 -8.52 -9.42 8.64
N LYS A 5 -9.67 -9.88 9.14
CA LYS A 5 -10.56 -10.72 8.33
C LYS A 5 -11.60 -9.83 7.66
N SER A 6 -11.65 -9.86 6.34
CA SER A 6 -12.47 -8.97 5.53
C SER A 6 -12.76 -9.56 4.15
N ARG A 7 -13.83 -9.09 3.54
CA ARG A 7 -14.20 -9.41 2.15
C ARG A 7 -14.17 -8.16 1.31
N ILE A 8 -13.55 -8.25 0.16
CA ILE A 8 -13.52 -7.18 -0.83
C ILE A 8 -14.36 -7.63 -2.02
N TYR A 9 -15.28 -6.78 -2.42
CA TYR A 9 -16.10 -6.96 -3.60
C TYR A 9 -15.62 -6.00 -4.68
N TYR A 10 -15.23 -6.56 -5.83
CA TYR A 10 -14.72 -5.83 -6.99
C TYR A 10 -15.40 -6.34 -8.26
N GLY A 11 -16.28 -5.52 -8.85
CA GLY A 11 -17.15 -6.00 -9.93
C GLY A 11 -18.00 -7.20 -9.46
N GLU A 12 -17.82 -8.35 -10.11
CA GLU A 12 -18.46 -9.62 -9.72
C GLU A 12 -17.53 -10.51 -8.86
N GLU A 13 -16.28 -10.11 -8.65
CA GLU A 13 -15.33 -10.88 -7.86
C GLU A 13 -15.47 -10.61 -6.36
N GLU A 14 -15.36 -11.67 -5.57
CA GLU A 14 -15.26 -11.62 -4.12
C GLU A 14 -13.90 -12.17 -3.69
N ILE A 15 -13.16 -11.36 -2.93
CA ILE A 15 -11.84 -11.72 -2.42
C ILE A 15 -11.89 -11.73 -0.90
N GLU A 16 -11.63 -12.89 -0.32
CA GLU A 16 -11.51 -13.05 1.13
C GLU A 16 -10.08 -12.81 1.59
N ILE A 17 -9.93 -11.99 2.63
CA ILE A 17 -8.67 -11.71 3.29
C ILE A 17 -8.74 -12.28 4.70
N ASP A 18 -7.75 -13.10 5.05
CA ASP A 18 -7.51 -13.56 6.41
C ASP A 18 -6.02 -13.35 6.74
N GLY A 19 -5.69 -12.15 7.23
CA GLY A 19 -4.32 -11.79 7.58
C GLY A 19 -3.91 -10.43 7.04
N SER A 20 -2.63 -10.30 6.69
CA SER A 20 -2.04 -9.01 6.29
C SER A 20 -1.89 -8.91 4.78
N VAL A 21 -2.39 -7.83 4.18
CA VAL A 21 -2.26 -7.56 2.75
C VAL A 21 -1.77 -6.12 2.50
N LEU A 22 -1.01 -5.94 1.43
CA LEU A 22 -0.86 -4.64 0.79
C LEU A 22 -2.01 -4.46 -0.18
N PHE A 23 -2.69 -3.33 -0.04
CA PHE A 23 -3.82 -2.95 -0.85
C PHE A 23 -3.51 -1.59 -1.48
N TYR A 24 -3.63 -1.52 -2.80
CA TYR A 24 -3.50 -0.29 -3.56
C TYR A 24 -4.88 0.13 -4.06
N ALA A 25 -5.38 1.25 -3.52
CA ALA A 25 -6.63 1.84 -3.96
C ALA A 25 -6.36 2.79 -5.13
N SER A 26 -6.80 2.42 -6.33
CA SER A 26 -6.88 3.38 -7.44
C SER A 26 -8.12 4.28 -7.24
N PRO A 27 -8.03 5.61 -7.46
CA PRO A 27 -9.19 6.50 -7.39
C PRO A 27 -10.32 6.12 -8.35
N ASN A 28 -9.99 5.41 -9.43
CA ASN A 28 -10.94 5.00 -10.46
C ASN A 28 -11.54 3.61 -10.19
N ALA A 29 -11.02 2.86 -9.21
CA ALA A 29 -11.53 1.54 -8.86
C ALA A 29 -12.78 1.67 -7.98
N THR A 30 -13.87 1.02 -8.37
CA THR A 30 -15.08 0.91 -7.54
C THR A 30 -15.03 -0.42 -6.80
N TYR A 31 -14.89 -0.36 -5.47
CA TYR A 31 -14.83 -1.55 -4.62
C TYR A 31 -15.61 -1.35 -3.33
N ARG A 32 -16.09 -2.45 -2.76
CA ARG A 32 -16.75 -2.46 -1.44
C ARG A 32 -15.93 -3.30 -0.48
N TRP A 33 -15.59 -2.70 0.66
CA TRP A 33 -14.89 -3.38 1.74
C TRP A 33 -15.87 -3.76 2.84
N GLU A 34 -15.88 -5.03 3.24
CA GLU A 34 -16.69 -5.54 4.34
C GLU A 34 -15.78 -6.19 5.39
N ASN A 35 -15.73 -5.60 6.58
CA ASN A 35 -15.00 -6.18 7.69
C ASN A 35 -15.83 -7.28 8.33
N THR A 36 -15.30 -8.51 8.32
CA THR A 36 -15.92 -9.66 8.99
C THR A 36 -15.35 -9.87 10.40
N SER A 37 -14.32 -9.12 10.78
CA SER A 37 -13.72 -9.12 12.12
C SER A 37 -13.93 -7.80 12.86
N LEU A 38 -14.02 -7.89 14.18
CA LEU A 38 -14.12 -6.73 15.08
C LEU A 38 -12.81 -5.93 15.16
N ALA A 39 -11.68 -6.53 14.79
CA ALA A 39 -10.36 -5.92 14.89
C ALA A 39 -9.73 -5.75 13.51
N GLN A 40 -9.60 -4.50 13.07
CA GLN A 40 -8.86 -4.09 11.88
C GLN A 40 -7.69 -3.21 12.33
N SER A 41 -6.49 -3.49 11.84
CA SER A 41 -5.32 -2.63 12.06
C SER A 41 -4.49 -2.51 10.79
N GLY A 42 -3.68 -1.47 10.68
CA GLY A 42 -2.87 -1.28 9.49
C GLY A 42 -2.29 0.12 9.38
N TYR A 43 -1.69 0.36 8.23
CA TYR A 43 -1.10 1.64 7.84
C TYR A 43 -1.57 1.99 6.43
N SER A 44 -1.82 3.27 6.19
CA SER A 44 -2.13 3.80 4.87
C SER A 44 -1.22 4.98 4.58
N CYS A 45 -0.72 5.05 3.35
CA CYS A 45 -0.04 6.22 2.83
C CYS A 45 -0.74 6.67 1.56
N THR A 46 -1.19 7.92 1.54
CA THR A 46 -1.85 8.53 0.38
C THR A 46 -0.88 9.51 -0.25
N PHE A 47 -0.72 9.42 -1.57
CA PHE A 47 0.14 10.30 -2.35
C PHE A 47 -0.55 10.64 -3.67
N THR A 48 -0.10 11.72 -4.30
CA THR A 48 -0.64 12.17 -5.59
C THR A 48 0.13 11.56 -6.75
N GLU A 49 -0.48 11.54 -7.93
CA GLU A 49 0.22 11.12 -9.16
C GLU A 49 1.44 12.03 -9.45
N ALA A 50 1.35 13.32 -9.13
CA ALA A 50 2.44 14.27 -9.28
C ALA A 50 3.69 13.87 -8.47
N PHE A 51 3.51 13.25 -7.29
CA PHE A 51 4.63 12.71 -6.51
C PHE A 51 5.32 11.55 -7.24
N LEU A 52 4.55 10.63 -7.82
CA LEU A 52 5.10 9.49 -8.57
C LEU A 52 5.81 9.94 -9.85
N ARG A 53 5.22 10.87 -10.61
CA ARG A 53 5.79 11.37 -11.87
C ARG A 53 7.12 12.11 -11.70
N ARG A 54 7.40 12.68 -10.53
CA ARG A 54 8.72 13.27 -10.21
C ARG A 54 9.85 12.23 -10.19
N HIS A 55 9.52 10.95 -10.13
CA HIS A 55 10.46 9.85 -10.03
C HIS A 55 10.19 8.87 -11.18
N PRO A 56 10.87 9.02 -12.33
CA PRO A 56 10.53 8.30 -13.57
C PRO A 56 10.46 6.77 -13.40
N HIS A 57 11.31 6.20 -12.53
CA HIS A 57 11.31 4.78 -12.21
C HIS A 57 10.07 4.32 -11.43
N LEU A 58 9.50 5.20 -10.59
CA LEU A 58 8.18 4.98 -9.98
C LEU A 58 7.05 5.33 -10.96
N GLY A 59 7.28 6.17 -11.96
CA GLY A 59 6.31 6.39 -13.05
C GLY A 59 5.93 5.08 -13.76
N ALA A 60 6.89 4.15 -13.90
CA ALA A 60 6.62 2.80 -14.41
C ALA A 60 5.68 1.98 -13.51
N PHE A 61 5.63 2.25 -12.20
CA PHE A 61 4.68 1.63 -11.27
C PHE A 61 3.22 1.95 -11.65
N LEU A 62 2.92 3.18 -12.08
CA LEU A 62 1.59 3.58 -12.56
C LEU A 62 1.12 2.78 -13.79
N HIS A 63 2.07 2.23 -14.55
CA HIS A 63 1.82 1.44 -15.75
C HIS A 63 2.01 -0.07 -15.51
N SER A 64 2.33 -0.49 -14.28
CA SER A 64 2.46 -1.91 -13.92
C SER A 64 1.08 -2.58 -13.82
N PRO A 65 0.96 -3.91 -13.99
CA PRO A 65 -0.33 -4.61 -13.88
C PRO A 65 -1.05 -4.42 -12.53
N ILE A 66 -0.31 -4.04 -11.48
CA ILE A 66 -0.84 -3.71 -10.16
C ILE A 66 -1.56 -2.34 -10.12
N PHE A 67 -1.30 -1.46 -11.08
CA PHE A 67 -1.82 -0.08 -11.07
C PHE A 67 -2.46 0.35 -12.40
N GLY A 68 -2.13 -0.36 -13.49
CA GLY A 68 -2.60 -0.11 -14.82
C GLY A 68 -4.03 -0.63 -15.00
N LEU A 69 -4.94 0.31 -15.23
CA LEU A 69 -6.30 0.06 -15.74
C LEU A 69 -7.26 -0.65 -14.77
N GLY A 70 -7.56 0.02 -13.66
CA GLY A 70 -8.82 -0.19 -12.94
C GLY A 70 -8.83 -1.29 -11.89
N ASP A 71 -7.86 -2.20 -11.90
CA ASP A 71 -7.85 -3.34 -11.00
C ASP A 71 -7.41 -3.01 -9.57
N ILE A 72 -8.07 -3.66 -8.61
CA ILE A 72 -7.61 -3.71 -7.23
C ILE A 72 -6.34 -4.56 -7.19
N ALA A 73 -5.23 -3.96 -6.76
CA ALA A 73 -4.05 -4.75 -6.44
C ALA A 73 -4.00 -5.11 -4.95
N LEU A 74 -4.14 -6.41 -4.72
CA LEU A 74 -3.97 -7.05 -3.43
C LEU A 74 -2.74 -7.95 -3.48
N CYS A 75 -1.79 -7.68 -2.58
CA CYS A 75 -0.62 -8.52 -2.39
C CYS A 75 -0.66 -9.10 -0.96
N PRO A 76 -1.01 -10.38 -0.80
CA PRO A 76 -0.93 -11.06 0.49
C PRO A 76 0.51 -11.10 1.00
N LEU A 77 0.69 -10.82 2.29
CA LEU A 77 2.00 -10.80 2.93
C LEU A 77 2.18 -12.01 3.85
N ASN A 78 3.35 -12.64 3.75
CA ASN A 78 3.80 -13.55 4.79
C ASN A 78 4.28 -12.77 6.05
N GLN A 79 4.61 -13.49 7.12
CA GLN A 79 4.99 -12.86 8.39
C GLN A 79 6.25 -11.99 8.30
N GLU A 80 7.24 -12.40 7.50
CA GLU A 80 8.50 -11.66 7.33
C GLU A 80 8.26 -10.37 6.53
N GLN A 81 7.55 -10.47 5.41
CA GLN A 81 7.16 -9.32 4.60
C GLN A 81 6.32 -8.34 5.41
N LYS A 82 5.34 -8.83 6.18
CA LYS A 82 4.55 -7.99 7.10
C LYS A 82 5.44 -7.23 8.08
N LYS A 83 6.36 -7.93 8.74
CA LYS A 83 7.28 -7.32 9.71
C LYS A 83 8.15 -6.25 9.05
N HIS A 84 8.67 -6.54 7.86
CA HIS A 84 9.48 -5.61 7.09
C HIS A 84 8.68 -4.36 6.68
N MET A 85 7.52 -4.54 6.06
CA MET A 85 6.63 -3.43 5.66
C MET A 85 6.21 -2.58 6.87
N THR A 86 5.87 -3.22 8.00
CA THR A 86 5.50 -2.53 9.25
C THR A 86 6.64 -1.62 9.74
N ALA A 87 7.89 -2.08 9.65
CA ALA A 87 9.03 -1.26 10.05
C ALA A 87 9.16 0.00 9.16
N ILE A 88 8.98 -0.13 7.85
CA ILE A 88 9.05 1.01 6.92
C ILE A 88 7.89 1.99 7.19
N PHE A 89 6.66 1.50 7.36
CA PHE A 89 5.53 2.35 7.73
C PHE A 89 5.76 3.08 9.07
N GLY A 90 6.35 2.40 10.05
CA GLY A 90 6.70 2.99 11.34
C GLY A 90 7.75 4.11 11.21
N GLN A 91 8.72 3.96 10.32
CA GLN A 91 9.70 5.01 10.02
C GLN A 91 9.03 6.24 9.39
N ILE A 92 8.13 6.04 8.41
CA ILE A 92 7.36 7.14 7.80
C ILE A 92 6.51 7.85 8.84
N TYR A 93 5.81 7.10 9.69
CA TYR A 93 4.97 7.64 10.74
C TYR A 93 5.78 8.45 11.76
N SER A 94 6.92 7.92 12.20
CA SER A 94 7.82 8.62 13.13
C SER A 94 8.40 9.89 12.50
N ALA A 95 8.77 9.85 11.22
CA ALA A 95 9.25 11.04 10.50
C ALA A 95 8.17 12.11 10.40
N GLN A 96 6.91 11.73 10.12
CA GLN A 96 5.76 12.64 10.07
C GLN A 96 5.55 13.40 11.38
N ASP A 97 5.67 12.71 12.52
CA ASP A 97 5.48 13.27 13.87
C ASP A 97 6.72 14.05 14.38
N SER A 98 7.85 13.95 13.68
CA SER A 98 9.07 14.64 14.08
C SER A 98 9.09 16.13 13.72
N ASP A 99 9.91 16.89 14.47
CA ASP A 99 10.28 18.28 14.15
C ASP A 99 11.55 18.37 13.28
N TYR A 100 11.96 17.26 12.67
CA TYR A 100 13.15 17.23 11.83
C TYR A 100 12.96 18.07 10.57
N PHE A 101 13.93 18.94 10.29
CA PHE A 101 13.87 19.88 9.18
C PHE A 101 13.65 19.20 7.82
N PHE A 102 14.31 18.06 7.57
CA PHE A 102 14.18 17.31 6.31
C PHE A 102 13.20 16.13 6.40
N LYS A 103 12.18 16.20 7.29
CA LYS A 103 11.24 15.08 7.48
C LYS A 103 10.50 14.66 6.22
N HIS A 104 10.19 15.60 5.32
CA HIS A 104 9.54 15.30 4.06
C HIS A 104 10.42 14.46 3.14
N GLU A 105 11.74 14.66 3.15
CA GLU A 105 12.67 13.81 2.40
C GLU A 105 12.71 12.39 2.97
N LEU A 106 12.70 12.24 4.31
CA LEU A 106 12.62 10.92 4.95
C LEU A 106 11.31 10.20 4.61
N ILE A 107 10.18 10.90 4.65
CA ILE A 107 8.88 10.34 4.25
C ILE A 107 8.91 9.90 2.80
N ASN A 108 9.42 10.74 1.89
CA ASN A 108 9.54 10.40 0.48
C ASN A 108 10.39 9.14 0.28
N ASN A 109 11.57 9.08 0.90
CA ASN A 109 12.45 7.91 0.84
C ASN A 109 11.76 6.66 1.38
N GLY A 110 11.01 6.76 2.47
CA GLY A 110 10.22 5.64 2.98
C GLY A 110 9.15 5.18 1.99
N LEU A 111 8.43 6.11 1.35
CA LEU A 111 7.46 5.78 0.30
C LEU A 111 8.12 5.09 -0.90
N HIS A 112 9.32 5.54 -1.30
CA HIS A 112 10.10 4.87 -2.34
C HIS A 112 10.38 3.41 -1.99
N VAL A 113 10.88 3.16 -0.78
CA VAL A 113 11.16 1.80 -0.31
C VAL A 113 9.88 0.96 -0.30
N LEU A 114 8.76 1.49 0.22
CA LEU A 114 7.47 0.78 0.22
C LEU A 114 7.03 0.35 -1.19
N ILE A 115 7.14 1.23 -2.18
CA ILE A 115 6.74 0.94 -3.55
C ILE A 115 7.67 -0.12 -4.17
N HIS A 116 8.98 0.00 -3.96
CA HIS A 116 9.94 -0.99 -4.48
C HIS A 116 9.81 -2.36 -3.82
N GLU A 117 9.56 -2.42 -2.52
CA GLU A 117 9.31 -3.68 -1.82
C GLU A 117 8.05 -4.36 -2.37
N ALA A 118 6.98 -3.61 -2.61
CA ALA A 118 5.77 -4.16 -3.23
C ALA A 118 5.99 -4.65 -4.66
N LEU A 119 6.79 -3.94 -5.47
CA LEU A 119 7.18 -4.38 -6.81
C LEU A 119 8.01 -5.67 -6.77
N LYS A 120 8.93 -5.80 -5.82
CA LYS A 120 9.77 -6.98 -5.64
C LYS A 120 9.01 -8.22 -5.20
N MET A 121 7.85 -8.04 -4.56
CA MET A 121 6.96 -9.12 -4.15
C MET A 121 6.12 -9.68 -5.32
N GLN A 122 6.21 -9.08 -6.52
CA GLN A 122 5.62 -9.67 -7.72
C GLN A 122 6.44 -10.89 -8.18
N PRO A 123 5.78 -11.98 -8.62
CA PRO A 123 6.43 -13.08 -9.33
C PRO A 123 6.96 -12.66 -10.71
#